data_AF-A0A813R158-F1
#
_entry.id   AF-A0A813R158-F1
#
_cell.length_a   1.000
_cell.length_b   1.000
_cell.length_c   1.000
_cell.angle_alpha   90.00
_cell.angle_beta   90.00
_cell.angle_gamma   90.00
#
_symmetry.space_group_name_H-M   'P 1'
#
loop_
_entity.id
_entity.type
_entity.pdbx_description
1 polymer ?
#
loop_
_entity_poly.entity_id
_entity_poly.type
_entity_poly.pdbx_seq_one_letter_code
_entity_poly.pdbx_strand_id
1 'polypeptide(L)'
;MANQAEQIRLAQAGVHDHPEFVLKYLEEIETLAENVLAERREIIELNKRRDKLREASRAVHKQASNVKTNWMCLNNNFLAMSTRDCKRLIDRDFDQINVEISQAEKKLKENVKKLYDAEKKPEIRGFNLKSLSREERQELDQLLEPYT
;
A
#
# COMPACT_ATOMS: atom_id res chain seq x y z
N MET A 1 -42.34 -3.13 -38.50
CA MET A 1 -40.89 -3.40 -38.37
C MET A 1 -40.14 -2.40 -37.45
N ALA A 2 -40.71 -1.25 -37.06
CA ALA A 2 -40.04 -0.28 -36.17
C ALA A 2 -40.22 -0.52 -34.66
N ASN A 3 -41.12 -1.43 -34.25
CA ASN A 3 -41.56 -1.56 -32.86
C ASN A 3 -40.61 -2.37 -31.95
N GLN A 4 -39.72 -3.18 -32.52
CA GLN A 4 -38.78 -4.01 -31.77
C GLN A 4 -37.55 -3.21 -31.31
N ALA A 5 -37.12 -2.20 -32.06
CA ALA A 5 -35.97 -1.37 -31.72
C ALA A 5 -36.29 -0.36 -30.59
N GLU A 6 -37.53 0.16 -30.53
CA GLU A 6 -37.98 1.01 -29.41
C GLU A 6 -38.24 0.22 -28.14
N GLN A 7 -38.74 -1.02 -28.23
CA GLN A 7 -38.93 -1.90 -27.07
C GLN A 7 -37.61 -2.29 -26.40
N ILE A 8 -36.53 -2.46 -27.17
CA ILE A 8 -35.19 -2.74 -26.61
C ILE A 8 -34.61 -1.51 -25.92
N ARG A 9 -34.86 -0.30 -26.42
CA ARG A 9 -34.44 0.96 -25.77
C ARG A 9 -35.17 1.23 -24.47
N LEU A 10 -36.48 0.97 -24.41
CA LEU A 10 -37.28 1.13 -23.19
C LEU A 10 -36.94 0.09 -22.12
N ALA A 11 -36.60 -1.15 -22.52
CA ALA A 11 -36.11 -2.16 -21.60
C ALA A 11 -34.73 -1.80 -21.00
N GLN A 12 -33.85 -1.16 -21.77
CA GLN A 12 -32.56 -0.67 -21.25
C GLN A 12 -32.70 0.53 -20.30
N ALA A 13 -33.75 1.34 -20.45
CA ALA A 13 -34.05 2.44 -19.53
C ALA A 13 -34.69 1.96 -18.21
N GLY A 14 -35.42 0.84 -18.23
CA GLY A 14 -36.16 0.32 -17.06
C GLY A 14 -35.36 -0.55 -16.07
N VAL A 15 -34.12 -0.94 -16.39
CA VAL A 15 -33.29 -1.79 -15.51
C VAL A 15 -32.63 -0.99 -14.38
N HIS A 16 -32.60 0.34 -14.48
CA HIS A 16 -31.94 1.22 -13.50
C HIS A 16 -32.83 1.70 -12.34
N ASP A 17 -34.15 1.44 -12.36
CA ASP A 17 -35.12 1.98 -11.38
C ASP A 17 -35.52 1.00 -10.26
N HIS A 18 -34.96 -0.22 -10.24
CA HIS A 18 -35.23 -1.14 -9.13
C HIS A 18 -34.38 -0.76 -7.92
N PRO A 19 -34.99 -0.33 -6.79
CA PRO A 19 -34.26 0.13 -5.61
C PRO A 19 -33.32 -0.95 -5.04
N GLU A 20 -33.67 -2.22 -5.21
CA GLU A 20 -32.85 -3.36 -4.76
C GLU A 20 -31.51 -3.46 -5.52
N PHE A 21 -31.48 -3.11 -6.81
CA PHE A 21 -30.24 -3.11 -7.59
C PHE A 21 -29.30 -1.99 -7.15
N VAL A 22 -29.85 -0.78 -6.93
CA VAL A 22 -29.09 0.37 -6.46
C VAL A 22 -28.50 0.11 -5.07
N LEU A 23 -29.28 -0.51 -4.18
CA LEU A 23 -28.81 -0.87 -2.84
C LEU A 23 -27.65 -1.87 -2.88
N LYS A 24 -27.76 -2.94 -3.67
CA LYS A 24 -26.66 -3.92 -3.84
C LYS A 24 -25.40 -3.28 -4.41
N TYR A 25 -25.57 -2.42 -5.42
CA TYR A 25 -24.44 -1.69 -6.00
C TYR A 25 -23.74 -0.76 -5.00
N LEU A 26 -24.51 -0.03 -4.19
CA LEU A 26 -23.96 0.83 -3.15
C LEU A 26 -23.26 0.02 -2.04
N GLU A 27 -23.85 -1.11 -1.63
CA GLU A 27 -23.26 -2.02 -0.65
C GLU A 27 -21.90 -2.57 -1.13
N GLU A 28 -21.80 -2.97 -2.40
CA GLU A 28 -20.56 -3.43 -3.00
C GLU A 28 -19.47 -2.34 -2.98
N ILE A 29 -19.82 -1.10 -3.36
CA ILE A 29 -18.90 0.03 -3.34
C ILE A 29 -18.46 0.39 -1.93
N GLU A 30 -19.40 0.50 -0.98
CA GLU A 30 -19.11 0.81 0.43
C GLU A 30 -18.17 -0.24 1.02
N THR A 31 -18.45 -1.53 0.80
CA THR A 31 -17.59 -2.62 1.29
C THR A 31 -16.17 -2.50 0.72
N LEU A 32 -16.02 -2.21 -0.57
CA LEU A 32 -14.71 -2.00 -1.19
C LEU A 32 -14.00 -0.75 -0.63
N ALA A 33 -14.74 0.35 -0.42
CA ALA A 33 -14.22 1.58 0.13
C ALA A 33 -13.73 1.42 1.58
N GLU A 34 -14.50 0.72 2.43
CA GLU A 34 -14.11 0.40 3.81
C GLU A 34 -12.82 -0.41 3.85
N ASN A 35 -12.69 -1.42 2.98
CA ASN A 35 -11.48 -2.23 2.90
C ASN A 35 -10.25 -1.39 2.53
N VAL A 36 -10.36 -0.50 1.53
CA VAL A 36 -9.29 0.42 1.14
C VAL A 36 -8.89 1.35 2.30
N LEU A 37 -9.86 1.86 3.05
CA LEU A 37 -9.60 2.70 4.22
C LEU A 37 -8.92 1.92 5.35
N ALA A 38 -9.33 0.68 5.59
CA ALA A 38 -8.72 -0.20 6.58
C ALA A 38 -7.25 -0.52 6.23
N GLU A 39 -6.98 -0.90 4.99
CA GLU A 39 -5.62 -1.18 4.49
C GLU A 39 -4.72 0.05 4.58
N ARG A 40 -5.25 1.24 4.27
CA ARG A 40 -4.51 2.50 4.45
C ARG A 40 -4.13 2.73 5.91
N ARG A 41 -5.03 2.46 6.86
CA ARG A 41 -4.75 2.59 8.30
C ARG A 41 -3.68 1.60 8.74
N GLU A 42 -3.75 0.36 8.26
CA GLU A 42 -2.74 -0.67 8.53
C GLU A 42 -1.34 -0.23 8.08
N ILE A 43 -1.22 0.31 6.86
CA ILE A 43 0.06 0.86 6.35
C ILE A 43 0.58 1.99 7.25
N ILE A 44 -0.30 2.87 7.74
CA ILE A 44 0.11 3.94 8.66
C ILE A 44 0.66 3.37 9.96
N GLU A 45 0.01 2.36 10.54
CA GLU A 45 0.49 1.71 11.77
C GLU A 45 1.81 0.96 11.56
N LEU A 46 1.96 0.26 10.42
CA LEU A 46 3.24 -0.37 10.05
C LEU A 46 4.36 0.66 9.91
N ASN A 47 4.09 1.82 9.29
CA ASN A 47 5.07 2.91 9.18
C ASN A 47 5.46 3.46 10.56
N LYS A 48 4.49 3.68 11.47
CA LYS A 48 4.79 4.10 12.84
C LYS A 48 5.70 3.09 13.56
N ARG A 49 5.46 1.79 13.36
CA ARG A 49 6.30 0.73 13.93
C ARG A 49 7.70 0.74 13.33
N ARG A 50 7.83 0.91 12.01
CA ARG A 50 9.12 1.05 11.32
C ARG A 50 9.92 2.23 11.86
N ASP A 51 9.27 3.37 12.06
CA ASP A 51 9.94 4.58 12.55
C ASP A 51 10.45 4.39 13.99
N LYS A 52 9.66 3.73 14.85
CA LYS A 52 10.12 3.32 16.20
C LYS A 52 11.30 2.36 16.16
N LEU A 53 11.32 1.39 15.25
CA LEU A 53 12.48 0.49 15.08
C LEU A 53 13.72 1.26 14.62
N ARG A 54 13.56 2.24 13.74
CA ARG A 54 14.66 3.10 13.30
C ARG A 54 15.19 3.96 14.44
N GLU A 55 14.32 4.49 15.30
CA GLU A 55 14.70 5.19 16.52
C GLU A 55 15.45 4.27 17.50
N ALA A 56 14.94 3.05 17.71
CA ALA A 56 15.57 2.04 18.56
C ALA A 56 16.96 1.64 18.04
N SER A 57 17.08 1.35 16.75
CA SER A 57 18.36 1.03 16.09
C SER A 57 19.37 2.16 16.27
N ARG A 58 18.93 3.42 16.08
CA ARG A 58 19.77 4.61 16.30
C ARG A 58 20.18 4.77 17.76
N ALA A 59 19.28 4.50 18.71
CA ALA A 59 19.58 4.57 20.13
C ALA A 59 20.63 3.53 20.54
N VAL A 60 20.47 2.27 20.08
CA VAL A 60 21.43 1.19 20.30
C VAL A 60 22.79 1.51 19.66
N HIS A 61 22.81 2.13 18.49
CA HIS A 61 24.05 2.52 17.82
C HIS A 61 24.76 3.71 18.50
N LYS A 62 23.99 4.66 19.04
CA LYS A 62 24.52 5.86 19.73
C LYS A 62 25.06 5.53 21.13
N GLN A 63 24.55 4.48 21.78
CA GLN A 63 25.13 4.00 23.02
C GLN A 63 26.60 3.62 22.76
N ALA A 64 27.52 4.31 23.45
CA ALA A 64 28.96 4.09 23.30
C ALA A 64 29.29 2.60 23.46
N SER A 65 30.33 2.14 22.75
CA SER A 65 30.85 0.75 22.74
C SER A 65 31.14 0.13 24.12
N ASN A 66 30.93 0.88 25.20
CA ASN A 66 31.12 0.49 26.60
C ASN A 66 29.90 -0.22 27.20
N VAL A 67 28.70 -0.17 26.59
CA VAL A 67 27.53 -0.92 27.09
C VAL A 67 27.51 -2.32 26.50
N LYS A 68 27.75 -3.33 27.35
CA LYS A 68 27.76 -4.75 26.97
C LYS A 68 26.37 -5.38 26.91
N THR A 69 25.42 -4.83 27.67
CA THR A 69 24.09 -5.40 27.89
C THR A 69 23.01 -4.33 27.78
N ASN A 70 22.01 -4.58 26.96
CA ASN A 70 20.85 -3.73 26.74
C ASN A 70 19.59 -4.46 27.21
N TRP A 71 18.65 -3.69 27.74
CA TRP A 71 17.32 -4.17 28.11
C TRP A 71 16.38 -3.96 26.93
N MET A 72 15.72 -5.02 26.49
CA MET A 72 14.73 -4.97 25.42
C MET A 72 13.35 -5.36 25.95
N CYS A 73 12.35 -4.57 25.64
CA CYS A 73 10.95 -4.89 25.93
C CYS A 73 10.45 -5.91 24.91
N LEU A 74 10.06 -7.09 25.39
CA LEU A 74 9.37 -8.11 24.61
C LEU A 74 8.03 -8.36 25.30
N ASN A 75 6.96 -7.88 24.68
CA ASN A 75 5.62 -7.86 25.27
C ASN A 75 5.62 -7.09 26.60
N ASN A 76 5.32 -7.76 27.71
CA ASN A 76 5.29 -7.16 29.05
C ASN A 76 6.53 -7.46 29.88
N ASN A 77 7.57 -8.06 29.27
CA ASN A 77 8.80 -8.45 29.96
C ASN A 77 10.00 -7.67 29.42
N PHE A 78 11.00 -7.46 30.28
CA PHE A 78 12.29 -6.89 29.89
C PHE A 78 13.33 -7.99 29.90
N LEU A 79 14.02 -8.17 28.76
CA LEU A 79 15.10 -9.14 28.62
C LEU A 79 16.43 -8.41 28.47
N ALA A 80 17.39 -8.76 29.30
CA ALA A 80 18.77 -8.33 29.14
C ALA A 80 19.44 -9.16 28.05
N MET A 81 20.03 -8.49 27.07
CA MET A 81 20.70 -9.13 25.95
C MET A 81 21.93 -8.35 25.52
N SER A 82 22.85 -9.02 24.81
CA SER A 82 24.03 -8.35 24.29
C SER A 82 23.64 -7.29 23.25
N THR A 83 24.45 -6.24 23.14
CA THR A 83 24.25 -5.20 22.12
C THR A 83 24.20 -5.76 20.70
N ARG A 84 24.98 -6.83 20.43
CA ARG A 84 25.01 -7.52 19.14
C ARG A 84 23.70 -8.24 18.84
N ASP A 85 23.16 -8.98 19.81
CA ASP A 85 21.90 -9.71 19.64
C ASP A 85 20.71 -8.76 19.53
N CYS A 86 20.70 -7.70 20.34
CA CYS A 86 19.71 -6.63 20.28
C CYS A 86 19.67 -5.99 18.89
N LYS A 87 20.84 -5.64 18.34
CA LYS A 87 20.95 -5.07 16.99
C LYS A 87 20.45 -6.04 15.92
N ARG A 88 20.86 -7.31 15.98
CA ARG A 88 20.42 -8.33 15.01
C ARG A 88 18.89 -8.51 15.02
N LEU A 89 18.27 -8.47 16.20
CA LEU A 89 16.81 -8.60 16.32
C LEU A 89 16.09 -7.38 15.75
N ILE A 90 16.54 -6.16 16.08
CA ILE A 90 15.97 -4.94 15.53
C ILE A 90 16.11 -4.89 14.00
N ASP A 91 17.28 -5.26 13.46
CA ASP A 91 17.53 -5.26 12.01
C ASP A 91 16.62 -6.27 11.30
N ARG A 92 16.44 -7.47 11.86
CA ARG A 92 15.51 -8.47 11.31
C ARG A 92 14.07 -7.99 11.33
N ASP A 93 13.62 -7.42 12.44
CA ASP A 93 12.26 -6.90 12.57
C ASP A 93 12.02 -5.75 11.59
N PHE A 94 13.04 -4.92 11.36
CA PHE A 94 12.99 -3.83 10.40
C PHE A 94 12.83 -4.34 8.97
N ASP A 95 13.61 -5.36 8.57
CA ASP A 95 13.50 -5.98 7.24
C ASP A 95 12.12 -6.61 7.02
N GLN A 96 11.61 -7.33 8.02
CA GLN A 96 10.29 -7.95 7.99
C GLN A 96 9.19 -6.91 7.78
N ILE A 97 9.21 -5.81 8.53
CA ILE A 97 8.22 -4.73 8.39
C ILE A 97 8.32 -4.07 7.00
N ASN A 98 9.51 -3.90 6.44
CA ASN A 98 9.64 -3.33 5.10
C ASN A 98 9.01 -4.21 4.02
N VAL A 99 9.13 -5.54 4.16
CA VAL A 99 8.46 -6.50 3.28
C VAL A 99 6.95 -6.40 3.44
N GLU A 100 6.45 -6.35 4.67
CA GLU A 100 5.02 -6.22 4.98
C GLU A 100 4.44 -4.91 4.41
N ILE A 101 5.12 -3.78 4.59
CA ILE A 101 4.71 -2.49 4.01
C ILE A 101 4.65 -2.59 2.48
N SER A 102 5.68 -3.14 1.85
CA SER A 102 5.73 -3.28 0.39
C SER A 102 4.60 -4.16 -0.16
N GLN A 103 4.22 -5.21 0.57
CA GLN A 103 3.10 -6.09 0.23
C GLN A 103 1.76 -5.39 0.44
N ALA A 104 1.58 -4.71 1.58
CA ALA A 104 0.37 -3.96 1.91
C ALA A 104 0.12 -2.83 0.89
N GLU A 105 1.16 -2.12 0.46
CA GLU A 105 1.06 -1.09 -0.58
C GLU A 105 0.62 -1.66 -1.93
N LYS A 106 1.16 -2.82 -2.34
CA LYS A 106 0.73 -3.48 -3.58
C LYS A 106 -0.73 -3.89 -3.52
N LYS A 107 -1.15 -4.51 -2.39
CA LYS A 107 -2.53 -4.92 -2.15
C LYS A 107 -3.48 -3.71 -2.19
N LEU A 108 -3.11 -2.61 -1.54
CA LEU A 108 -3.87 -1.37 -1.56
C LEU A 108 -4.06 -0.85 -2.99
N LYS A 109 -3.00 -0.86 -3.82
CA LYS A 109 -3.10 -0.42 -5.22
C LYS A 109 -4.08 -1.25 -6.03
N GLU A 110 -4.05 -2.57 -5.85
CA GLU A 110 -4.99 -3.48 -6.53
C GLU A 110 -6.44 -3.24 -6.08
N ASN A 111 -6.66 -3.03 -4.79
CA ASN A 111 -8.01 -2.79 -4.26
C ASN A 111 -8.56 -1.41 -4.64
N VAL A 112 -7.69 -0.39 -4.69
CA VAL A 112 -8.07 0.92 -5.24
C VAL A 112 -8.46 0.80 -6.71
N LYS A 113 -7.74 -0.01 -7.51
CA LYS A 113 -8.12 -0.26 -8.91
C LYS A 113 -9.52 -0.89 -9.00
N LYS A 114 -9.80 -1.93 -8.20
CA LYS A 114 -11.12 -2.58 -8.15
C LYS A 114 -12.24 -1.59 -7.77
N LEU A 115 -11.98 -0.71 -6.80
CA LEU A 115 -12.93 0.33 -6.42
C LEU A 115 -13.21 1.30 -7.58
N TYR A 116 -12.18 1.75 -8.29
CA TYR A 116 -12.34 2.62 -9.47
C TYR A 116 -13.13 1.95 -10.60
N ASP A 117 -12.85 0.65 -10.84
CA ASP A 117 -13.57 -0.16 -11.82
C ASP A 117 -15.07 -0.29 -11.43
N ALA A 118 -15.36 -0.52 -10.14
CA ALA A 118 -16.73 -0.58 -9.61
C ALA A 118 -17.48 0.76 -9.73
N GLU A 119 -16.79 1.87 -9.50
CA GLU A 119 -17.33 3.23 -9.65
C GLU A 119 -17.45 3.70 -11.12
N LYS A 120 -16.97 2.89 -12.09
CA LYS A 120 -16.91 3.23 -13.53
C LYS A 120 -16.17 4.55 -13.82
N LYS A 121 -15.17 4.88 -13.00
CA LYS A 121 -14.32 6.05 -13.21
C LYS A 121 -13.23 5.74 -14.23
N PRO A 122 -12.70 6.75 -14.96
CA PRO A 122 -11.58 6.53 -15.86
C PRO A 122 -10.36 5.99 -15.12
N GLU A 123 -9.59 5.13 -15.78
CA GLU A 123 -8.39 4.53 -15.20
C GLU A 123 -7.42 5.60 -14.66
N ILE A 124 -6.85 5.33 -13.48
CA ILE A 124 -5.92 6.24 -12.81
C ILE A 124 -4.60 6.30 -13.60
N ARG A 125 -4.47 7.33 -14.45
CA ARG A 125 -3.23 7.58 -15.18
C ARG A 125 -2.11 7.93 -14.21
N GLY A 126 -0.95 7.30 -14.38
CA GLY A 126 0.26 7.62 -13.63
C GLY A 126 0.40 6.94 -12.27
N PHE A 127 -0.59 6.16 -11.81
CA PHE A 127 -0.57 5.52 -10.48
C PHE A 127 0.50 4.41 -10.34
N ASN A 128 0.92 3.84 -11.47
CA ASN A 128 1.92 2.77 -11.54
C ASN A 128 3.28 3.25 -12.06
N LEU A 129 3.54 4.56 -12.04
CA LEU A 129 4.85 5.08 -12.43
C LEU A 129 5.89 4.64 -11.40
N LYS A 130 7.00 4.08 -11.91
CA LYS A 130 8.22 3.85 -11.14
C LYS A 130 9.21 4.96 -11.50
N SER A 131 10.03 5.35 -10.54
CA SER A 131 11.16 6.22 -10.84
C SER A 131 12.11 5.52 -11.80
N LEU A 132 12.63 6.26 -12.77
CA LEU A 132 13.65 5.78 -13.70
C LEU A 132 14.88 5.29 -12.92
N SER A 133 15.34 4.08 -13.22
CA SER A 133 16.60 3.53 -12.73
C SER A 133 17.78 4.42 -13.16
N ARG A 134 18.90 4.35 -12.43
CA ARG A 134 20.13 5.06 -12.81
C ARG A 134 20.64 4.58 -14.17
N GLU A 135 20.47 3.29 -14.46
CA GLU A 135 20.85 2.66 -15.73
C GLU A 135 19.92 3.15 -16.85
N GLU A 136 18.60 3.08 -16.63
CA GLU A 136 17.60 3.59 -17.58
C GLU A 136 17.76 5.10 -17.86
N ARG A 137 18.23 5.88 -16.87
CA ARG A 137 18.54 7.30 -17.07
C ARG A 137 19.79 7.50 -17.93
N GLN A 138 20.83 6.71 -17.71
CA GLN A 138 22.05 6.78 -18.51
C GLN A 138 21.80 6.36 -19.97
N GLU A 139 20.98 5.34 -20.19
CA GLU A 139 20.53 4.93 -21.52
C GLU A 139 19.70 6.03 -22.20
N LEU A 140 18.80 6.67 -21.45
CA LEU A 140 18.01 7.79 -21.97
C LEU A 140 18.90 8.98 -22.35
N ASP A 141 19.90 9.32 -21.52
CA ASP A 141 20.84 10.41 -21.81
C ASP A 141 21.63 10.11 -23.10
N GLN A 142 22.12 8.88 -23.28
CA GLN A 142 22.81 8.45 -24.52
C GLN A 142 21.92 8.48 -25.76
N LEU A 143 20.63 8.18 -25.62
CA LEU A 143 19.63 8.23 -26.70
C LEU A 143 19.22 9.65 -27.09
N LEU A 144 19.34 10.61 -26.17
CA LEU A 144 18.95 12.01 -26.39
C LEU A 144 20.10 12.88 -26.92
N GLU A 145 21.36 12.49 -26.70
CA GLU A 145 22.56 13.14 -27.28
C GLU A 145 22.50 13.41 -28.81
N PRO A 146 21.97 12.54 -29.69
CA PRO A 146 21.89 12.84 -31.13
C PRO A 146 20.84 13.91 -31.52
N TYR A 147 20.07 14.44 -30.57
CA TYR A 147 19.02 15.45 -30.81
C TYR A 147 19.24 16.79 -30.08
N THR A 148 20.38 16.96 -29.40
CA THR A 148 20.80 18.22 -28.74
C THR A 148 21.97 18.88 -29.43
#